data_AF-A0AAQ0U8L9-F1
#
_entry.id   AF-A0AAQ0U8L9-F1
#
_cell.length_a   1.000
_cell.length_b   1.000
_cell.length_c   1.000
_cell.angle_alpha   90.00
_cell.angle_beta   90.00
_cell.angle_gamma   90.00
#
_symmetry.space_group_name_H-M   'P 1'
#
loop_
_entity.id
_entity.type
_entity.pdbx_description
1 polymer ?
#
loop_
_entity_poly.entity_id
_entity_poly.type
_entity_poly.pdbx_seq_one_letter_code
_entity_poly.pdbx_strand_id
1 'polypeptide(L)'
;MKNNRYWPLATAVVVALIMLFSPGSTVPSSPENTDKITHTLMFAVLAITSLRARIPVWLTAVWLVIFAATSEVLQAALPISRSGSIWDGSADLLGIAIGIGIVSLVTRRRNARNDQPSRF
;
A
#
# COMPACT_ATOMS: atom_id res chain seq x y z
N MET A 1 -5.87 8.32 26.31
CA MET A 1 -6.20 8.10 24.88
C MET A 1 -5.46 6.86 24.40
N LYS A 2 -6.15 5.79 24.02
CA LYS A 2 -5.52 4.53 23.55
C LYS A 2 -4.76 4.84 22.25
N ASN A 3 -3.44 4.64 22.21
CA ASN A 3 -2.62 4.80 21.01
C ASN A 3 -3.03 3.76 19.96
N ASN A 4 -4.11 4.03 19.25
CA ASN A 4 -4.73 3.06 18.36
C ASN A 4 -4.07 3.14 16.98
N ARG A 5 -2.79 2.76 16.96
CA ARG A 5 -1.89 2.68 15.80
C ARG A 5 -2.44 1.86 14.62
N TYR A 6 -3.51 1.09 14.86
CA TYR A 6 -4.21 0.28 13.87
C TYR A 6 -5.29 1.05 13.10
N TRP A 7 -5.83 2.17 13.63
CA TRP A 7 -6.84 2.96 12.92
C TRP A 7 -6.40 3.39 11.52
N PRO A 8 -5.18 3.94 11.32
CA PRO A 8 -4.74 4.34 9.98
C PRO A 8 -4.68 3.16 9.00
N LEU A 9 -4.24 1.99 9.48
CA LEU A 9 -4.21 0.78 8.65
C LEU A 9 -5.62 0.31 8.31
N ALA A 10 -6.52 0.26 9.29
CA ALA A 10 -7.91 -0.14 9.08
C ALA A 10 -8.60 0.80 8.07
N THR A 11 -8.44 2.11 8.24
CA THR A 11 -8.95 3.11 7.28
C THR A 11 -8.35 2.92 5.90
N ALA A 12 -7.04 2.73 5.79
CA ALA A 12 -6.38 2.52 4.50
C ALA A 12 -6.87 1.24 3.80
N VAL A 13 -7.09 0.15 4.54
CA VAL A 13 -7.65 -1.11 4.00
C VAL A 13 -9.07 -0.90 3.49
N VAL A 14 -9.92 -0.21 4.26
CA VAL A 14 -11.30 0.09 3.83
C VAL A 14 -11.32 0.95 2.57
N VAL A 15 -10.50 2.00 2.53
CA VAL A 15 -10.36 2.86 1.33
C VAL A 15 -9.87 2.04 0.15
N ALA A 16 -8.86 1.19 0.34
CA ALA A 16 -8.31 0.36 -0.73
C ALA A 16 -9.36 -0.61 -1.29
N LEU A 17 -10.14 -1.28 -0.44
CA LEU A 17 -11.23 -2.15 -0.86
C LEU A 17 -12.28 -1.39 -1.69
N ILE A 18 -12.68 -0.19 -1.25
CA ILE A 18 -13.63 0.64 -2.00
C ILE A 18 -13.06 1.01 -3.37
N MET A 19 -11.81 1.47 -3.44
CA MET A 19 -11.19 1.90 -4.70
C MET A 19 -11.03 0.74 -5.68
N LEU A 20 -10.62 -0.43 -5.20
CA LEU A 20 -10.28 -1.59 -6.01
C LEU A 20 -11.51 -2.33 -6.54
N PHE A 21 -12.62 -2.27 -5.81
CA PHE A 21 -13.88 -2.93 -6.18
C PHE A 21 -14.98 -1.95 -6.63
N SER A 22 -14.69 -0.65 -6.73
CA SER A 22 -15.62 0.31 -7.35
C SER A 22 -15.71 0.04 -8.86
N PRO A 23 -16.92 -0.02 -9.45
CA PRO A 23 -17.08 -0.25 -10.88
C PRO A 23 -16.33 0.80 -11.72
N GLY A 24 -15.67 0.37 -12.80
CA GLY A 24 -14.93 1.28 -13.68
C GLY A 24 -15.80 2.38 -14.31
N SER A 25 -17.12 2.15 -14.41
CA SER A 25 -18.10 3.10 -14.96
C SER A 25 -18.35 4.35 -14.10
N THR A 26 -17.89 4.36 -12.84
CA THR A 26 -18.09 5.51 -11.94
C THR A 26 -16.95 6.54 -12.02
N VAL A 27 -15.92 6.30 -12.83
CA VAL A 27 -14.76 7.19 -12.96
C VAL A 27 -14.80 7.84 -14.36
N PRO A 28 -14.77 9.18 -14.47
CA PRO A 28 -14.60 9.85 -15.75
C PRO A 28 -13.36 9.31 -16.47
N SER A 29 -13.39 9.25 -17.80
CA SER A 29 -12.27 8.82 -18.63
C SER A 29 -10.97 9.47 -18.15
N SER A 30 -10.14 8.68 -17.46
CA SER A 30 -8.89 9.16 -16.87
C SER A 30 -7.77 9.04 -17.90
N PRO A 31 -6.75 9.90 -17.86
CA PRO A 31 -5.57 9.77 -18.71
C PRO A 31 -4.95 8.38 -18.60
N GLU A 32 -4.37 7.89 -19.70
CA GLU A 32 -3.68 6.59 -19.73
C GLU A 32 -2.67 6.47 -18.57
N ASN A 33 -2.61 5.30 -17.92
CA ASN A 33 -1.75 4.97 -16.78
C ASN A 33 -2.11 5.59 -15.42
N THR A 34 -3.16 6.42 -15.31
CA THR A 34 -3.58 6.98 -14.00
C THR A 34 -3.89 5.86 -12.98
N ASP A 35 -4.44 4.74 -13.46
CA ASP A 35 -4.76 3.58 -12.63
C ASP A 35 -3.53 2.98 -11.94
N LYS A 36 -2.39 2.89 -12.65
CA LYS A 36 -1.13 2.38 -12.12
C LYS A 36 -0.56 3.28 -11.01
N ILE A 37 -0.72 4.59 -11.14
CA ILE A 37 -0.31 5.54 -10.10
C ILE A 37 -1.16 5.34 -8.85
N THR A 38 -2.47 5.20 -9.03
CA THR A 38 -3.40 4.92 -7.93
C THR A 38 -3.05 3.63 -7.20
N HIS A 39 -2.83 2.53 -7.94
CA HIS A 39 -2.40 1.23 -7.40
C HIS A 39 -1.09 1.36 -6.60
N THR A 40 -0.06 1.96 -7.21
CA THR A 40 1.24 2.18 -6.57
C THR A 40 1.10 2.99 -5.26
N LEU A 41 0.35 4.09 -5.28
CA LEU A 41 0.15 4.94 -4.11
C LEU A 41 -0.64 4.23 -3.01
N MET A 42 -1.71 3.51 -3.39
CA MET A 42 -2.55 2.76 -2.47
C MET A 42 -1.75 1.71 -1.71
N PHE A 43 -0.96 0.89 -2.41
CA PHE A 43 -0.13 -0.13 -1.78
C PHE A 43 1.03 0.45 -0.99
N ALA A 44 1.59 1.59 -1.39
CA ALA A 44 2.58 2.31 -0.59
C ALA A 44 1.99 2.81 0.75
N VAL A 45 0.77 3.37 0.74
CA VAL A 45 0.06 3.79 1.95
C VAL A 45 -0.24 2.61 2.86
N LEU A 46 -0.70 1.48 2.32
CA LEU A 46 -0.94 0.26 3.09
C LEU A 46 0.35 -0.27 3.75
N ALA A 47 1.47 -0.30 3.01
CA ALA A 47 2.77 -0.67 3.55
C ALA A 47 3.22 0.26 4.69
N ILE A 48 3.15 1.58 4.49
CA ILE A 48 3.55 2.57 5.50
C ILE A 48 2.69 2.44 6.76
N THR A 49 1.37 2.33 6.62
CA THR A 49 0.45 2.22 7.75
C THR A 49 0.60 0.88 8.48
N SER A 50 0.89 -0.21 7.78
CA SER A 50 1.21 -1.52 8.37
C SER A 50 2.45 -1.47 9.25
N LEU A 51 3.53 -0.86 8.76
CA LEU A 51 4.77 -0.70 9.52
C LEU A 51 4.59 0.26 10.71
N ARG A 52 3.79 1.33 10.56
CA ARG A 52 3.40 2.21 11.67
C ARG A 52 2.58 1.49 12.74
N ALA A 53 1.78 0.50 12.35
CA ALA A 53 1.09 -0.40 13.27
C ALA A 53 2.03 -1.39 13.99
N ARG A 54 3.34 -1.37 13.66
CA ARG A 54 4.39 -2.28 14.15
C ARG A 54 4.24 -3.73 13.67
N ILE A 55 3.60 -3.94 12.52
CA ILE A 55 3.66 -5.22 11.83
C ILE A 55 5.10 -5.39 11.28
N PRO A 56 5.75 -6.55 11.46
CA PRO A 56 7.10 -6.75 10.99
C PRO A 56 7.16 -6.72 9.46
N VAL A 57 8.27 -6.21 8.90
CA VAL A 57 8.43 -5.96 7.45
C VAL A 57 8.11 -7.19 6.60
N TRP A 58 8.57 -8.37 7.00
CA TRP A 58 8.32 -9.61 6.25
C TRP A 58 6.82 -9.94 6.21
N LEU A 59 6.11 -9.79 7.33
CA LEU A 59 4.67 -10.05 7.39
C LEU A 59 3.92 -8.99 6.58
N THR A 60 4.35 -7.72 6.66
CA THR A 60 3.83 -6.63 5.83
C THR A 60 3.93 -6.94 4.34
N ALA A 61 5.09 -7.39 3.88
CA ALA A 61 5.28 -7.78 2.48
C ALA A 61 4.38 -8.96 2.10
N VAL A 62 4.37 -10.03 2.91
CA VAL A 62 3.59 -11.24 2.62
C VAL A 62 2.10 -10.93 2.50
N TRP A 63 1.51 -10.24 3.48
CA TRP A 63 0.06 -9.99 3.44
C TRP A 63 -0.33 -9.05 2.30
N LEU A 64 0.51 -8.06 1.97
CA LEU A 64 0.24 -7.14 0.86
C LEU A 64 0.34 -7.83 -0.51
N VAL A 65 1.32 -8.72 -0.69
CA VAL A 65 1.46 -9.50 -1.94
C VAL A 65 0.25 -10.43 -2.10
N ILE A 66 -0.17 -11.10 -1.03
CA ILE A 66 -1.38 -11.92 -1.05
C ILE A 66 -2.61 -11.06 -1.37
N PHE A 67 -2.72 -9.88 -0.75
CA PHE A 67 -3.83 -8.96 -0.99
C PHE A 67 -3.89 -8.51 -2.46
N ALA A 68 -2.77 -8.10 -3.04
CA ALA A 68 -2.65 -7.71 -4.46
C ALA A 68 -3.04 -8.86 -5.41
N ALA A 69 -2.48 -10.05 -5.19
CA ALA A 69 -2.80 -11.21 -6.03
C ALA A 69 -4.28 -11.59 -5.92
N THR A 70 -4.84 -11.55 -4.70
CA THR A 70 -6.25 -11.87 -4.46
C THR A 70 -7.16 -10.84 -5.11
N SER A 71 -6.81 -9.55 -5.04
CA SER A 71 -7.62 -8.51 -5.66
C SER A 71 -7.65 -8.60 -7.17
N GLU A 72 -6.53 -8.86 -7.83
CA GLU A 72 -6.48 -9.06 -9.28
C GLU A 72 -7.35 -10.24 -9.72
N VAL A 73 -7.26 -11.36 -9.00
CA VAL A 73 -8.09 -12.55 -9.25
C VAL A 73 -9.57 -12.22 -9.06
N LEU A 74 -9.93 -11.52 -7.99
CA LEU A 74 -11.32 -11.13 -7.72
C LEU A 74 -11.82 -10.11 -8.75
N GLN A 75 -11.00 -9.16 -9.20
CA GLN A 75 -11.39 -8.21 -10.23
C GLN A 75 -11.64 -8.90 -11.57
N ALA A 76 -10.83 -9.90 -11.93
CA ALA A 76 -11.04 -10.71 -13.12
C ALA A 76 -12.24 -11.66 -13.03
N ALA A 77 -12.55 -12.17 -11.83
CA ALA A 77 -13.63 -13.13 -11.62
C ALA A 77 -15.00 -12.47 -11.39
N LEU A 78 -15.03 -11.27 -10.81
CA LEU A 78 -16.28 -10.57 -10.50
C LEU A 78 -16.76 -9.75 -11.72
N PRO A 79 -18.09 -9.63 -11.94
CA PRO A 79 -18.66 -8.86 -13.03
C PRO A 79 -18.63 -7.35 -12.75
N ILE A 80 -17.47 -6.81 -12.36
CA ILE A 80 -17.27 -5.40 -11.97
C ILE A 80 -16.74 -4.53 -13.11
N SER A 81 -16.74 -5.04 -14.35
CA SER A 81 -16.23 -4.34 -15.54
C SER A 81 -14.77 -3.83 -15.42
N ARG A 82 -13.96 -4.51 -14.58
CA ARG A 82 -12.51 -4.36 -14.53
C ARG A 82 -11.86 -5.61 -15.11
N SER A 83 -10.87 -5.44 -15.96
CA SER A 83 -9.98 -6.54 -16.35
C SER A 83 -8.83 -6.60 -15.36
N GLY A 84 -8.66 -7.72 -14.64
CA GLY A 84 -7.42 -7.96 -13.90
C GLY A 84 -6.22 -7.89 -14.86
N SER A 85 -5.14 -7.23 -14.45
CA SER A 85 -4.01 -6.86 -15.30
C SER A 85 -2.70 -7.14 -14.58
N ILE A 86 -1.80 -7.86 -15.27
CA ILE A 86 -0.44 -8.10 -14.77
C ILE A 86 0.30 -6.78 -14.49
N TRP A 87 -0.05 -5.71 -15.21
CA TRP A 87 0.54 -4.39 -15.01
C TRP A 87 0.05 -3.71 -13.73
N ASP A 88 -1.16 -4.00 -13.29
CA ASP A 88 -1.73 -3.44 -12.06
C ASP A 88 -1.15 -4.18 -10.85
N GLY A 89 -1.04 -5.51 -10.93
CA GLY A 89 -0.26 -6.29 -9.96
C GLY A 89 1.22 -5.86 -9.88
N SER A 90 1.83 -5.44 -11.00
CA SER A 90 3.20 -4.90 -10.98
C SER A 90 3.28 -3.53 -10.29
N ALA A 91 2.27 -2.68 -10.49
CA ALA A 91 2.15 -1.40 -9.80
C ALA A 91 1.96 -1.58 -8.28
N ASP A 92 1.19 -2.59 -7.88
CA ASP A 92 1.01 -2.95 -6.47
C ASP A 92 2.34 -3.34 -5.81
N LEU A 93 3.10 -4.24 -6.45
CA LEU A 93 4.42 -4.66 -5.98
C LEU A 93 5.39 -3.47 -5.85
N LEU A 94 5.37 -2.55 -6.82
CA LEU A 94 6.16 -1.33 -6.77
C LEU A 94 5.75 -0.45 -5.58
N GLY A 95 4.45 -0.29 -5.34
CA GLY A 95 3.91 0.43 -4.19
C GLY A 95 4.38 -0.16 -2.85
N ILE A 96 4.30 -1.49 -2.71
CA ILE A 96 4.78 -2.21 -1.52
C ILE A 96 6.26 -1.93 -1.28
N ALA A 97 7.10 -2.07 -2.31
CA ALA A 97 8.53 -1.84 -2.22
C ALA A 97 8.86 -0.39 -1.81
N ILE A 98 8.19 0.59 -2.43
CA ILE A 98 8.35 2.02 -2.10
C ILE A 98 7.96 2.29 -0.65
N GLY A 99 6.80 1.81 -0.20
CA GLY A 99 6.31 2.05 1.16
C GLY A 99 7.22 1.46 2.23
N ILE A 100 7.70 0.22 2.03
CA ILE A 100 8.70 -0.42 2.91
C ILE A 100 10.02 0.35 2.88
N GLY A 101 10.50 0.74 1.70
CA GLY A 101 11.74 1.49 1.52
C GLY A 101 11.74 2.83 2.26
N ILE A 102 10.65 3.59 2.15
CA ILE A 102 10.47 4.88 2.85
C ILE A 102 10.61 4.69 4.36
N VAL A 103 9.86 3.75 4.96
CA VAL A 103 9.89 3.55 6.42
C VAL A 103 11.24 3.03 6.90
N SER A 104 11.86 2.13 6.13
CA SER A 104 13.18 1.59 6.44
C SER A 104 14.26 2.68 6.42
N LEU A 105 14.24 3.55 5.41
CA LEU A 105 15.17 4.67 5.30
C LEU A 105 14.98 5.69 6.43
N VAL A 106 13.73 6.05 6.75
CA VAL A 106 13.42 6.98 7.83
C VAL A 106 13.85 6.43 9.19
N THR A 107 13.63 5.13 9.44
CA THR A 107 14.04 4.47 10.68
C THR A 107 15.56 4.41 10.82
N ARG A 108 16.28 4.05 9.75
CA ARG A 108 17.75 4.04 9.73
C ARG A 108 18.35 5.42 10.02
N ARG A 109 17.83 6.47 9.38
CA ARG A 109 18.29 7.85 9.59
C ARG A 109 18.06 8.34 11.02
N ARG A 110 16.94 7.97 11.63
CA ARG A 110 16.63 8.31 13.03
C ARG A 110 17.61 7.67 14.01
N ASN A 111 17.93 6.40 13.80
CA ASN A 111 18.89 5.69 14.65
C ASN A 111 20.28 6.33 14.52
N ALA A 112 20.77 6.55 13.30
CA ALA A 112 22.07 7.20 13.05
C ALA A 112 22.19 8.59 13.68
N ARG A 113 21.11 9.37 13.74
CA ARG A 113 21.08 10.68 14.41
C ARG A 113 21.16 10.58 15.94
N ASN A 114 20.56 9.54 16.52
CA ASN A 114 20.58 9.33 17.97
C ASN A 114 21.92 8.80 18.46
N ASP A 115 22.69 8.13 17.60
CA ASP A 115 24.01 7.58 17.93
C ASP A 115 25.14 8.63 17.88
N GLN A 116 24.86 9.86 17.46
CA GLN A 116 25.86 10.92 17.39
C GLN A 116 26.06 11.54 18.78
N PRO A 117 27.23 11.36 19.44
CA PRO A 117 27.47 11.90 20.77
C PRO A 117 27.37 13.44 20.73
N SER A 118 26.69 14.02 21.72
CA SER A 118 26.59 15.46 21.90
C SER A 118 27.99 16.05 21.95
N ARG A 119 28.40 16.71 20.87
CA ARG A 119 29.68 17.42 20.80
C ARG A 119 29.61 18.60 21.77
N PHE A 120 30.29 18.47 22.90
CA PHE A 120 30.68 19.54 23.81
C PHE A 120 32.21 19.61 23.82
#